data_AF-A0A7S1LRP0-F1
#
_entry.id   AF-A0A7S1LRP0-F1
#
_cell.length_a   1.000
_cell.length_b   1.000
_cell.length_c   1.000
_cell.angle_alpha   90.00
_cell.angle_beta   90.00
_cell.angle_gamma   90.00
#
_symmetry.space_group_name_H-M   'P 1'
#
loop_
_entity.id
_entity.type
_entity.pdbx_description
1 polymer ?
#
loop_
_entity_poly.entity_id
_entity_poly.type
_entity_poly.pdbx_seq_one_letter_code
_entity_poly.pdbx_strand_id
1 'polypeptide(L)'
;GERPFVAENAMAMYMRLKSTDVNYQALHEAEASELAIAFIQRVLTKVPAQRPTAMEAFADPWMNISSASTSLPAGRQARKIRRTLTEFSNFGHFAKAAMNCIAAQLDTSKIEGLTEVFKTIDTNCDGKLSLSELAAGLRELGV
;
A
#
# COMPACT_ATOMS: atom_id res chain seq x y z
N GLY A 1 18.26 7.54 -10.26
CA GLY A 1 17.51 8.69 -9.75
C GLY A 1 18.34 9.41 -8.73
N GLU A 2 18.32 10.74 -8.75
CA GLU A 2 19.02 11.60 -7.78
C GLU A 2 18.07 12.02 -6.64
N ARG A 3 18.64 12.34 -5.47
CA ARG A 3 17.84 12.82 -4.34
C ARG A 3 17.52 14.31 -4.53
N PRO A 4 16.28 14.75 -4.24
CA PRO A 4 15.92 16.17 -4.34
C PRO A 4 16.68 17.06 -3.36
N PHE A 5 17.24 16.49 -2.29
CA PHE A 5 18.08 17.19 -1.33
C PHE A 5 19.34 16.37 -1.04
N VAL A 6 20.49 17.02 -1.11
CA VAL A 6 21.81 16.44 -0.81
C VAL A 6 22.54 17.38 0.14
N ALA A 7 23.12 16.80 1.20
CA ALA A 7 23.90 17.53 2.19
C ALA A 7 24.92 16.58 2.85
N GLU A 8 26.01 17.15 3.36
CA GLU A 8 27.15 16.42 3.92
C GLU A 8 26.86 15.79 5.29
N ASN A 9 25.95 16.37 6.07
CA ASN A 9 25.55 15.86 7.38
C ASN A 9 24.08 16.16 7.69
N ALA A 10 23.55 15.57 8.76
CA ALA A 10 22.14 15.68 9.14
C ALA A 10 21.70 17.12 9.43
N MET A 11 22.57 17.95 10.03
CA MET A 11 22.26 19.35 10.34
C MET A 11 22.18 20.19 9.05
N ALA A 12 23.12 19.99 8.14
CA ALA A 12 23.09 20.61 6.81
C ALA A 12 21.86 20.16 6.01
N MET A 13 21.47 18.89 6.11
CA MET A 13 20.23 18.37 5.50
C MET A 13 19.00 19.07 6.05
N TYR A 14 18.88 19.19 7.37
CA TYR A 14 17.77 19.87 8.02
C TYR A 14 17.65 21.34 7.59
N MET A 15 18.77 22.06 7.55
CA MET A 15 18.80 23.45 7.08
C MET A 15 18.34 23.55 5.62
N ARG A 16 18.84 22.65 4.74
CA ARG A 16 18.49 22.63 3.33
C ARG A 16 17.01 22.27 3.09
N LEU A 17 16.48 21.33 3.87
CA LEU A 17 15.05 20.98 3.85
C LEU A 17 14.17 22.15 4.29
N LYS A 18 14.66 23.07 5.12
CA LYS A 18 13.91 24.27 5.52
C LYS A 18 13.99 25.41 4.51
N SER A 19 15.17 25.69 3.96
CA SER A 19 15.44 26.92 3.22
C SER A 19 15.36 26.79 1.71
N THR A 20 15.50 25.59 1.17
CA THR A 20 15.65 25.38 -0.28
C THR A 20 14.39 24.77 -0.88
N ASP A 21 13.91 25.37 -1.97
CA ASP A 21 12.85 24.80 -2.79
C ASP A 21 13.35 23.58 -3.57
N VAL A 22 12.43 22.67 -3.88
CA VAL A 22 12.76 21.45 -4.63
C VAL A 22 13.03 21.83 -6.08
N ASN A 23 14.13 21.34 -6.64
CA ASN A 23 14.40 21.46 -8.07
C ASN A 23 13.68 20.33 -8.84
N TYR A 24 12.70 20.67 -9.66
CA TYR A 24 11.95 19.73 -10.50
C TYR A 24 12.48 19.62 -11.93
N GLN A 25 13.54 20.34 -12.30
CA GLN A 25 14.10 20.36 -13.65
C GLN A 25 14.52 18.97 -14.11
N ALA A 26 15.16 18.20 -13.23
CA ALA A 26 15.58 16.83 -13.52
C ALA A 26 14.39 15.90 -13.86
N LEU A 27 13.19 16.17 -13.35
CA LEU A 27 11.98 15.41 -13.70
C LEU A 27 11.45 15.78 -15.08
N HIS A 28 11.55 17.06 -15.46
CA HIS A 28 11.18 17.52 -16.80
C HIS A 28 12.16 16.97 -17.85
N GLU A 29 13.45 16.97 -17.55
CA GLU A 29 14.50 16.36 -18.41
C GLU A 29 14.34 14.85 -18.56
N ALA A 30 13.77 14.19 -17.55
CA ALA A 30 13.45 12.76 -17.59
C ALA A 30 12.09 12.45 -18.26
N GLU A 31 11.44 13.45 -18.87
CA GLU A 31 10.13 13.32 -19.54
C GLU A 31 9.04 12.70 -18.63
N ALA A 32 9.09 13.01 -17.33
CA ALA A 32 8.05 12.56 -16.39
C ALA A 32 6.70 13.19 -16.74
N SER A 33 5.59 12.46 -16.54
CA SER A 33 4.26 12.99 -16.83
C SER A 33 3.93 14.20 -15.95
N GLU A 34 3.18 15.15 -16.48
CA GLU A 34 2.77 16.36 -15.74
C GLU A 34 2.03 16.01 -14.44
N LEU A 35 1.22 14.96 -14.46
CA LEU A 35 0.54 14.43 -13.27
C LEU A 35 1.52 13.91 -12.20
N ALA A 36 2.62 13.27 -12.61
CA ALA A 36 3.66 12.81 -11.69
C ALA A 36 4.34 14.00 -11.00
N ILE A 37 4.67 15.03 -11.78
CA ILE A 37 5.33 16.23 -11.28
C ILE A 37 4.41 16.97 -10.30
N ALA A 38 3.13 17.15 -10.66
CA ALA A 38 2.12 17.77 -9.80
C ALA A 38 1.91 16.99 -8.50
N PHE A 39 1.89 15.66 -8.55
CA PHE A 39 1.82 14.80 -7.37
C PHE A 39 3.01 15.02 -6.43
N ILE A 40 4.24 15.00 -6.97
CA ILE A 40 5.46 15.20 -6.17
C ILE A 40 5.49 16.62 -5.56
N GLN A 41 5.03 17.64 -6.28
CA GLN A 41 4.89 19.00 -5.75
C GLN A 41 3.96 19.05 -4.53
N ARG A 42 2.78 18.41 -4.62
CA ARG A 42 1.83 18.30 -3.50
C ARG A 42 2.45 17.60 -2.29
N VAL A 43 3.06 16.43 -2.48
CA VAL A 43 3.63 15.62 -1.38
C VAL A 43 4.84 16.29 -0.72
N LEU A 44 5.64 17.05 -1.48
CA LEU A 44 6.81 17.77 -0.97
C LEU A 44 6.49 19.19 -0.44
N THR A 45 5.22 19.53 -0.25
CA THR A 45 4.80 20.80 0.36
C THR A 45 5.48 21.01 1.72
N LYS A 46 6.13 22.16 1.89
CA LYS A 46 6.91 22.49 3.09
C LYS A 46 6.04 22.67 4.32
N VAL A 47 4.89 23.34 4.15
CA VAL A 47 3.92 23.57 5.22
C VAL A 47 3.20 22.25 5.53
N PRO A 48 3.38 21.65 6.71
CA PRO A 48 2.78 20.34 7.02
C PRO A 48 1.25 20.34 6.95
N ALA A 49 0.61 21.44 7.32
CA ALA A 49 -0.84 21.59 7.29
C ALA A 49 -1.44 21.63 5.87
N GLN A 50 -0.63 21.94 4.85
CA GLN A 50 -1.05 21.94 3.44
C GLN A 50 -0.61 20.67 2.71
N ARG A 51 0.19 19.82 3.36
CA ARG A 51 0.65 18.56 2.77
C ARG A 51 -0.49 17.55 2.83
N PRO A 52 -0.80 16.88 1.71
CA PRO A 52 -1.85 15.87 1.71
C PRO A 52 -1.51 14.74 2.69
N THR A 53 -2.54 14.19 3.30
CA THR A 53 -2.43 12.93 4.05
C THR A 53 -2.09 11.78 3.09
N ALA A 54 -1.62 10.65 3.65
CA ALA A 54 -1.31 9.47 2.82
C ALA A 54 -2.51 9.00 1.99
N MET A 55 -3.73 9.06 2.56
CA MET A 55 -4.96 8.71 1.86
C MET A 55 -5.30 9.70 0.73
N GLU A 56 -5.16 11.00 0.97
CA GLU A 56 -5.38 12.03 -0.07
C GLU A 56 -4.33 11.98 -1.19
N ALA A 57 -3.11 11.56 -0.87
CA ALA A 57 -2.06 11.30 -1.84
C ALA A 57 -2.37 10.02 -2.63
N PHE A 58 -2.88 8.98 -1.99
CA PHE A 58 -3.27 7.74 -2.66
C PHE A 58 -4.42 7.94 -3.66
N ALA A 59 -5.38 8.81 -3.33
CA ALA A 59 -6.49 9.15 -4.21
C ALA A 59 -6.10 10.08 -5.39
N ASP A 60 -4.84 10.49 -5.51
CA ASP A 60 -4.37 11.39 -6.55
C ASP A 60 -4.54 10.75 -7.96
N PRO A 61 -4.95 11.54 -8.98
CA PRO A 61 -5.08 11.03 -10.35
C PRO A 61 -3.83 10.30 -10.85
N TRP A 62 -2.63 10.73 -10.45
CA TRP A 62 -1.40 10.07 -10.87
C TRP A 62 -1.29 8.62 -10.36
N MET A 63 -1.74 8.36 -9.13
CA MET A 63 -1.73 7.02 -8.52
C MET A 63 -2.79 6.09 -9.12
N ASN A 64 -3.95 6.66 -9.50
CA ASN A 64 -5.07 5.90 -10.07
C ASN A 64 -4.84 5.44 -11.52
N ILE A 65 -3.88 6.02 -12.26
CA ILE A 65 -3.61 5.64 -13.65
C ILE A 65 -3.08 4.20 -13.78
N SER A 66 -2.47 3.65 -12.73
CA SER A 66 -1.86 2.32 -12.73
C SER A 66 -2.61 1.29 -11.89
N SER A 67 -3.78 1.60 -11.32
CA SER A 67 -4.57 0.61 -10.59
C SER A 67 -5.25 -0.35 -11.58
N ALA A 68 -4.47 -1.25 -12.19
CA ALA A 68 -4.99 -2.44 -12.82
C ALA A 68 -5.84 -3.13 -11.75
N SER A 69 -7.16 -3.19 -11.98
CA SER A 69 -8.08 -3.85 -11.07
C SER A 69 -7.67 -5.31 -10.95
N THR A 70 -6.89 -5.63 -9.93
CA THR A 70 -6.61 -7.00 -9.58
C THR A 70 -7.92 -7.50 -8.97
N SER A 71 -8.62 -8.36 -9.71
CA SER A 71 -9.85 -8.97 -9.22
C SER A 71 -9.50 -10.09 -8.24
N LEU A 72 -10.45 -10.42 -7.36
CA LEU A 72 -10.28 -11.57 -6.49
C LEU A 72 -9.99 -12.84 -7.31
N PRO A 73 -9.14 -13.74 -6.79
CA PRO A 73 -8.74 -14.93 -7.51
C PRO A 73 -9.96 -15.82 -7.76
N ALA A 74 -10.18 -16.24 -9.00
CA ALA A 74 -11.28 -17.13 -9.34
C ALA A 74 -10.91 -18.63 -9.22
N GLY A 75 -11.92 -19.50 -9.23
CA GLY A 75 -11.72 -20.95 -9.39
C GLY A 75 -11.08 -21.66 -8.18
N ARG A 76 -9.97 -22.36 -8.41
CA ARG A 76 -9.34 -23.24 -7.41
C ARG A 76 -8.81 -22.48 -6.20
N GLN A 77 -8.24 -21.30 -6.42
CA GLN A 77 -7.63 -20.50 -5.36
C GLN A 77 -8.69 -19.87 -4.44
N ALA A 78 -9.77 -19.29 -5.00
CA ALA A 78 -10.94 -18.85 -4.22
C ALA A 78 -11.51 -19.98 -3.34
N ARG A 79 -11.72 -21.16 -3.91
CA ARG A 79 -12.27 -22.31 -3.17
C ARG A 79 -11.36 -22.73 -2.02
N LYS A 80 -10.03 -22.70 -2.23
CA LYS A 80 -9.06 -23.01 -1.18
C LYS A 80 -9.12 -21.97 -0.06
N ILE A 81 -9.13 -20.68 -0.38
CA ILE A 81 -9.21 -19.58 0.59
C ILE A 81 -10.50 -19.69 1.42
N ARG A 82 -11.65 -19.85 0.76
CA ARG A 82 -12.95 -20.05 1.42
C ARG A 82 -12.92 -21.22 2.41
N ARG A 83 -12.44 -22.38 1.97
CA ARG A 83 -12.36 -23.57 2.81
C ARG A 83 -11.47 -23.31 4.03
N THR A 84 -10.29 -22.74 3.82
CA THR A 84 -9.34 -22.46 4.91
C THR A 84 -9.90 -21.45 5.92
N LEU A 85 -10.58 -20.39 5.47
CA LEU A 85 -11.21 -19.42 6.38
C LEU A 85 -12.33 -20.06 7.22
N THR A 86 -13.11 -20.95 6.61
CA THR A 86 -14.17 -21.72 7.30
C THR A 86 -13.58 -22.72 8.30
N GLU A 87 -12.48 -23.39 7.95
CA GLU A 87 -11.77 -24.30 8.87
C GLU A 87 -11.14 -23.52 10.03
N PHE A 88 -10.52 -22.37 9.73
CA PHE A 88 -9.90 -21.52 10.73
C PHE A 88 -10.90 -20.98 11.76
N SER A 89 -12.12 -20.61 11.34
CA SER A 89 -13.15 -20.16 12.28
C SER A 89 -13.53 -21.24 13.30
N ASN A 90 -13.49 -22.51 12.90
CA ASN A 90 -13.81 -23.67 13.73
C ASN A 90 -12.65 -24.16 14.63
N PHE A 91 -11.43 -23.65 14.45
CA PHE A 91 -10.31 -24.04 15.32
C PHE A 91 -10.44 -23.50 16.75
N GLY A 92 -9.96 -24.28 17.71
CA GLY A 92 -9.87 -23.87 19.12
C GLY A 92 -8.84 -22.74 19.33
N HIS A 93 -8.94 -22.05 20.47
CA HIS A 93 -8.10 -20.90 20.78
C HIS A 93 -6.59 -21.21 20.75
N PHE A 94 -6.18 -22.37 21.29
CA PHE A 94 -4.78 -22.79 21.27
C PHE A 94 -4.25 -22.99 19.84
N ALA A 95 -5.01 -23.70 18.99
CA ALA A 95 -4.64 -23.91 17.60
C ALA A 95 -4.55 -22.60 16.82
N LYS A 96 -5.50 -21.67 17.02
CA LYS A 96 -5.47 -20.33 16.42
C LYS A 96 -4.23 -19.53 16.85
N ALA A 97 -3.91 -19.55 18.15
CA ALA A 97 -2.74 -18.86 18.68
C ALA A 97 -1.43 -19.42 18.11
N ALA A 98 -1.30 -20.75 18.06
CA ALA A 98 -0.14 -21.41 17.48
C ALA A 98 0.03 -21.08 15.98
N MET A 99 -1.07 -21.13 15.21
CA MET A 99 -1.06 -20.78 13.78
C MET A 99 -0.65 -19.33 13.54
N ASN A 100 -1.12 -18.38 14.36
CA ASN A 100 -0.73 -16.97 14.26
C ASN A 100 0.76 -16.76 14.56
N CYS A 101 1.31 -17.49 15.54
CA CYS A 101 2.74 -17.43 15.87
C CYS A 101 3.61 -17.92 14.70
N ILE A 102 3.19 -19.00 14.03
CA ILE A 102 3.86 -19.51 12.83
C ILE A 102 3.75 -18.51 11.70
N ALA A 103 2.54 -17.98 11.44
CA ALA A 103 2.29 -17.03 10.36
C ALA A 103 3.14 -15.75 10.50
N ALA A 104 3.36 -15.26 11.72
CA ALA A 104 4.21 -14.10 11.98
C ALA A 104 5.71 -14.31 11.65
N GLN A 105 6.14 -15.56 11.49
CA GLN A 105 7.53 -15.93 11.17
C GLN A 105 7.71 -16.32 9.71
N LEU A 106 6.66 -16.29 8.90
CA LEU A 106 6.75 -16.63 7.47
C LEU A 106 7.27 -15.45 6.66
N ASP A 107 8.17 -15.75 5.72
CA ASP A 107 8.68 -14.77 4.76
C ASP A 107 7.58 -14.39 3.75
N THR A 108 7.50 -13.10 3.41
CA THR A 108 6.53 -12.57 2.45
C THR A 108 6.62 -13.24 1.07
N SER A 109 7.81 -13.66 0.66
CA SER A 109 8.04 -14.38 -0.61
C SER A 109 7.30 -15.72 -0.70
N LYS A 110 7.00 -16.35 0.44
CA LYS A 110 6.25 -17.61 0.50
C LYS A 110 4.74 -17.40 0.43
N ILE A 111 4.28 -16.16 0.51
CA ILE A 111 2.85 -15.78 0.59
C ILE A 111 2.47 -14.69 -0.42
N GLU A 112 3.23 -14.49 -1.49
CA GLU A 112 2.96 -13.46 -2.51
C GLU A 112 1.54 -13.57 -3.06
N GLY A 113 1.12 -14.78 -3.43
CA GLY A 113 -0.24 -15.04 -3.92
C GLY A 113 -1.35 -14.88 -2.88
N LEU A 114 -1.06 -14.82 -1.58
CA LEU A 114 -2.02 -14.42 -0.54
C LEU A 114 -1.99 -12.91 -0.30
N THR A 115 -0.82 -12.29 -0.45
CA THR A 115 -0.63 -10.83 -0.36
C THR A 115 -1.42 -10.11 -1.43
N GLU A 116 -1.44 -10.62 -2.66
CA GLU A 116 -2.28 -10.05 -3.72
C GLU A 116 -3.75 -10.11 -3.38
N VAL A 117 -4.24 -11.24 -2.87
CA VAL A 117 -5.64 -11.39 -2.44
C VAL A 117 -5.97 -10.45 -1.29
N PHE A 118 -5.05 -10.29 -0.34
CA PHE A 118 -5.25 -9.34 0.74
C PHE A 118 -5.43 -7.92 0.20
N LYS A 119 -4.56 -7.49 -0.72
CA LYS A 119 -4.62 -6.17 -1.35
C LYS A 119 -5.88 -5.94 -2.17
N THR A 120 -6.51 -6.98 -2.72
CA THR A 120 -7.79 -6.81 -3.44
C THR A 120 -8.99 -6.68 -2.53
N ILE A 121 -8.92 -7.22 -1.31
CA ILE A 121 -9.97 -7.03 -0.28
C ILE A 121 -9.76 -5.73 0.49
N ASP A 122 -8.50 -5.33 0.71
CA ASP A 122 -8.07 -4.09 1.37
C ASP A 122 -8.30 -2.87 0.44
N THR A 123 -9.57 -2.48 0.30
CA THR A 123 -10.00 -1.43 -0.63
C THR A 123 -9.44 -0.06 -0.28
N ASN A 124 -9.21 0.22 1.01
CA ASN A 124 -8.64 1.49 1.46
C ASN A 124 -7.10 1.47 1.53
N CYS A 125 -6.47 0.31 1.31
CA CYS A 125 -5.04 0.10 1.33
C CYS A 125 -4.37 0.53 2.65
N ASP A 126 -5.07 0.39 3.78
CA ASP A 126 -4.55 0.73 5.11
C ASP A 126 -3.72 -0.40 5.75
N GLY A 127 -3.65 -1.56 5.08
CA GLY A 127 -2.93 -2.75 5.51
C GLY A 127 -3.71 -3.61 6.51
N LYS A 128 -5.00 -3.35 6.70
CA LYS A 128 -5.91 -4.11 7.58
C LYS A 128 -7.20 -4.39 6.81
N LEU A 129 -7.91 -5.45 7.21
CA LEU A 129 -9.24 -5.73 6.69
C LEU A 129 -10.27 -5.32 7.73
N SER A 130 -11.06 -4.30 7.44
CA SER A 130 -12.25 -3.99 8.21
C SER A 130 -13.30 -5.10 8.08
N LEU A 131 -14.26 -5.16 9.01
CA LEU A 131 -15.34 -6.15 8.94
C LEU A 131 -16.17 -5.99 7.66
N SER A 132 -16.37 -4.76 7.21
CA SER A 132 -17.03 -4.44 5.94
C SER A 132 -16.28 -4.96 4.72
N GLU A 133 -14.96 -4.73 4.65
CA GLU A 133 -14.11 -5.20 3.54
C GLU A 133 -14.04 -6.73 3.52
N LEU A 134 -13.83 -7.35 4.69
CA LEU A 134 -13.79 -8.80 4.80
C LEU A 134 -15.13 -9.43 4.40
N ALA A 135 -16.26 -8.86 4.83
CA ALA A 135 -17.59 -9.36 4.46
C ALA A 135 -17.85 -9.21 2.95
N ALA A 136 -17.45 -8.10 2.35
CA ALA A 136 -17.56 -7.88 0.90
C ALA A 136 -16.69 -8.87 0.12
N GLY A 137 -15.42 -9.02 0.50
CA GLY A 137 -14.50 -9.98 -0.14
C GLY A 137 -14.95 -11.43 0.01
N LEU A 138 -15.49 -11.81 1.17
CA LEU A 138 -16.06 -13.15 1.39
C LEU A 138 -17.28 -13.41 0.48
N ARG A 139 -18.16 -12.42 0.32
CA ARG A 139 -19.32 -12.51 -0.58
C ARG A 139 -18.87 -12.71 -2.03
N GLU A 140 -17.85 -11.98 -2.48
CA GLU A 140 -17.28 -12.16 -3.82
C GLU A 140 -16.58 -13.53 -4.00
N LEU A 141 -16.02 -14.10 -2.94
CA LEU A 141 -15.50 -15.48 -2.91
C LEU A 141 -16.60 -16.56 -2.82
N GLY A 142 -17.87 -16.15 -2.75
CA GLY A 142 -19.05 -17.01 -2.69
C GLY A 142 -19.26 -17.68 -1.34
N VAL A 143 -19.05 -16.94 -0.25
CA VAL A 143 -19.39 -17.30 1.14
C VAL A 143 -20.66 -16.59 1.57
#